data_AF-A0A5J4PUQ9-F1
#
_entry.id   AF-A0A5J4PUQ9-F1
#
_cell.length_a   1.000
_cell.length_b   1.000
_cell.length_c   1.000
_cell.angle_alpha   90.00
_cell.angle_beta   90.00
_cell.angle_gamma   90.00
#
_symmetry.space_group_name_H-M   'P 1'
#
loop_
_entity.id
_entity.type
_entity.pdbx_description
1 polymer ?
#
loop_
_entity_poly.entity_id
_entity_poly.type
_entity_poly.pdbx_seq_one_letter_code
_entity_poly.pdbx_strand_id
1 'polypeptide(L)'
;KNYKISIGGGLIFLFMLVLFSCIDNKYDLTKDIDLTVLVGGDDLTLPVGNTEKVYLRKFIKVEDSELLDTLTTGEYIIQKEGAISDIKVTVDDVTISDPKFTIPPFEYNANAGSSINEFVDVVQNDTGEPFEGTFEIEEKVPAEILEIKSFEIKREKDTDYYYIKVEFYAEKENLAENDVLAENDVLDVSQLQVTFPDFIVFEEKQEEGIFISNRTYYVSETRGTVFLNNGNNYNYSRRLRIKKYDFGDGKKIEGGILAIKGDIILGGKLGINFPEKGKKVSLITDIHADPNTFNIGSITGKVDPDFKINPTKIELSGLPDFLDDDDVSINLTNPEIRLNILNPVGLPIKVKLDMQGIKDGKNTHEKSVMVENIVVPSKQETTIVLSKLGPSEPPSYKVGNLN
;
A
#
# COMPACT_ATOMS: atom_id res chain seq x y z
N LYS A 1 26.06 45.26 72.71
CA LYS A 1 25.02 46.31 72.74
C LYS A 1 23.69 45.65 73.11
N ASN A 2 23.22 45.99 74.32
CA ASN A 2 21.83 46.09 74.74
C ASN A 2 20.96 44.82 74.81
N TYR A 3 21.09 44.18 75.98
CA TYR A 3 20.01 43.54 76.74
C TYR A 3 18.87 44.54 77.06
N LYS A 4 17.65 44.01 77.18
CA LYS A 4 16.46 44.52 77.92
C LYS A 4 15.41 43.39 77.84
N ILE A 5 14.62 42.94 78.82
CA ILE A 5 14.14 43.31 80.18
C ILE A 5 13.55 41.94 80.70
N SER A 6 13.81 41.40 81.90
CA SER A 6 13.63 41.86 83.28
C SER A 6 12.20 41.69 83.84
N ILE A 7 12.11 40.99 84.99
CA ILE A 7 11.06 40.97 86.03
C ILE A 7 9.78 40.16 85.68
N GLY A 8 9.17 39.37 86.57
CA GLY A 8 9.32 39.27 88.02
C GLY A 8 8.72 37.99 88.57
N GLY A 9 9.08 37.73 89.83
CA GLY A 9 8.76 36.50 90.55
C GLY A 9 7.36 36.44 91.17
N GLY A 10 7.25 35.47 92.07
CA GLY A 10 6.07 35.18 92.88
C GLY A 10 5.86 33.66 92.96
N LEU A 11 6.65 32.96 93.75
CA LEU A 11 6.23 32.40 95.06
C LEU A 11 5.11 31.35 94.93
N ILE A 12 5.43 30.08 95.18
CA ILE A 12 5.23 29.43 96.49
C ILE A 12 5.95 28.07 96.49
N PHE A 13 6.80 27.93 97.49
CA PHE A 13 7.52 26.73 97.92
C PHE A 13 6.52 25.78 98.58
N LEU A 14 6.45 24.51 98.18
CA LEU A 14 6.22 23.45 99.15
C LEU A 14 6.88 22.14 98.70
N PHE A 15 7.93 21.82 99.46
CA PHE A 15 8.66 20.57 99.47
C PHE A 15 7.69 19.39 99.72
N MET A 16 7.63 18.42 98.81
CA MET A 16 7.33 17.04 99.21
C MET A 16 8.04 16.03 98.29
N LEU A 17 8.94 15.32 98.96
CA LEU A 17 9.69 14.12 98.59
C LEU A 17 9.23 13.32 97.37
N VAL A 18 10.24 13.04 96.56
CA VAL A 18 10.30 12.15 95.42
C VAL A 18 10.01 10.70 95.84
N LEU A 19 9.08 10.04 95.16
CA LEU A 19 9.10 8.59 94.98
C LEU A 19 9.46 8.32 93.52
N PHE A 20 10.69 7.86 93.32
CA PHE A 20 11.16 7.27 92.07
C PHE A 20 10.41 5.95 91.86
N SER A 21 9.47 5.93 90.91
CA SER A 21 9.18 4.71 90.16
C SER A 21 10.30 4.55 89.14
N CYS A 22 11.35 3.83 89.51
CA CYS A 22 12.31 3.31 88.56
C CYS A 22 11.55 2.37 87.60
N ILE A 23 11.29 2.81 86.37
CA ILE A 23 11.19 1.86 85.27
C ILE A 23 12.61 1.30 85.13
N ASP A 24 12.76 0.02 85.46
CA ASP A 24 14.03 -0.67 85.32
C ASP A 24 14.39 -0.71 83.83
N ASN A 25 15.48 -0.04 83.46
CA ASN A 25 16.01 -0.04 82.09
C ASN A 25 16.33 -1.46 81.59
N LYS A 26 16.36 -2.50 82.45
CA LYS A 26 16.52 -3.91 82.03
C LYS A 26 15.27 -4.54 81.37
N TYR A 27 14.10 -3.90 81.46
CA TYR A 27 12.86 -4.37 80.82
C TYR A 27 12.35 -3.37 79.76
N ASP A 28 13.20 -2.45 79.29
CA ASP A 28 12.90 -1.59 78.15
C ASP A 28 13.11 -2.36 76.83
N LEU A 29 12.11 -3.19 76.48
CA LEU A 29 12.10 -3.97 75.24
C LEU A 29 12.05 -3.10 73.97
N THR A 30 11.97 -1.76 74.09
CA THR A 30 12.02 -0.85 72.95
C THR A 30 13.43 -0.56 72.45
N LYS A 31 14.47 -0.91 73.24
CA LYS A 31 15.87 -0.58 72.92
C LYS A 31 16.76 -1.77 72.57
N ASP A 32 16.43 -2.96 73.09
CA ASP A 32 17.32 -4.13 72.98
C ASP A 32 16.67 -5.36 72.32
N ILE A 33 15.43 -5.25 71.82
CA ILE A 33 14.83 -6.28 70.97
C ILE A 33 14.83 -5.77 69.54
N ASP A 34 15.75 -6.32 68.75
CA ASP A 34 15.64 -6.23 67.30
C ASP A 34 14.40 -7.03 66.88
N LEU A 35 13.33 -6.30 66.59
CA LEU A 35 12.07 -6.86 66.11
C LEU A 35 12.12 -7.09 64.60
N THR A 36 13.28 -7.43 64.03
CA THR A 36 13.37 -7.79 62.63
C THR A 36 13.52 -9.30 62.46
N VAL A 37 12.75 -9.86 61.53
CA VAL A 37 12.94 -11.23 61.10
C VAL A 37 13.44 -11.19 59.66
N LEU A 38 14.60 -11.80 59.44
CA LEU A 38 15.15 -12.06 58.11
C LEU A 38 14.45 -13.30 57.54
N VAL A 39 13.83 -13.16 56.38
CA VAL A 39 13.16 -14.27 55.69
C VAL A 39 13.76 -14.41 54.30
N GLY A 40 14.60 -15.43 54.08
CA GLY A 40 15.19 -15.71 52.77
C GLY A 40 16.60 -15.14 52.52
N GLY A 41 17.32 -14.69 53.55
CA GLY A 41 18.69 -14.17 53.42
C GLY A 41 18.82 -12.72 53.89
N ASP A 42 19.80 -11.99 53.33
CA ASP A 42 20.12 -10.60 53.72
C ASP A 42 19.12 -9.56 53.16
N ASP A 43 18.20 -9.97 52.28
CA ASP A 43 17.46 -9.03 51.41
C ASP A 43 15.99 -8.79 51.79
N LEU A 44 15.43 -9.50 52.77
CA LEU A 44 14.04 -9.32 53.20
C LEU A 44 13.89 -9.24 54.72
N THR A 45 13.76 -8.01 55.23
CA THR A 45 13.67 -7.68 56.65
C THR A 45 12.24 -7.32 57.05
N LEU A 46 11.55 -8.17 57.81
CA LEU A 46 10.17 -7.90 58.26
C LEU A 46 10.15 -7.30 59.67
N PRO A 47 9.53 -6.12 59.90
CA PRO A 47 9.37 -5.56 61.24
C PRO A 47 8.22 -6.26 61.98
N VAL A 48 8.56 -6.91 63.09
CA VAL A 48 7.64 -7.52 64.05
C VAL A 48 7.13 -6.45 65.01
N GLY A 49 5.85 -6.49 65.36
CA GLY A 49 5.26 -5.55 66.32
C GLY A 49 4.70 -4.25 65.74
N ASN A 50 4.78 -4.02 64.43
CA ASN A 50 3.99 -2.99 63.77
C ASN A 50 2.70 -3.62 63.20
N THR A 51 1.55 -3.07 63.58
CA THR A 51 0.22 -3.52 63.07
C THR A 51 -0.23 -2.73 61.84
N GLU A 52 0.55 -1.73 61.41
CA GLU A 52 0.29 -0.99 60.19
C GLU A 52 0.48 -1.88 58.97
N LYS A 53 -0.33 -1.64 57.93
CA LYS A 53 -0.18 -2.30 56.63
C LYS A 53 1.21 -2.00 56.09
N VAL A 54 2.06 -3.03 56.01
CA VAL A 54 3.36 -2.91 55.36
C VAL A 54 3.22 -3.29 53.90
N TYR A 55 3.59 -2.35 53.02
CA TYR A 55 3.50 -2.53 51.57
C TYR A 55 4.83 -3.05 51.02
N LEU A 56 4.76 -3.87 49.97
CA LEU A 56 5.91 -4.48 49.32
C LEU A 56 6.96 -3.45 48.86
N ARG A 57 6.53 -2.25 48.45
CA ARG A 57 7.40 -1.08 48.13
C ARG A 57 8.36 -0.65 49.25
N LYS A 58 8.10 -1.07 50.50
CA LYS A 58 8.99 -0.78 51.64
C LYS A 58 10.19 -1.72 51.69
N PHE A 59 10.12 -2.84 50.96
CA PHE A 59 11.15 -3.87 50.91
C PHE A 59 11.76 -3.99 49.51
N ILE A 60 10.97 -3.76 48.46
CA ILE A 60 11.42 -3.76 47.08
C ILE A 60 11.62 -2.32 46.62
N LYS A 61 12.88 -1.93 46.41
CA LYS A 61 13.24 -0.69 45.74
C LYS A 61 13.36 -0.93 44.24
N VAL A 62 12.51 -0.28 43.46
CA VAL A 62 12.59 -0.23 42.00
C VAL A 62 13.47 0.96 41.63
N GLU A 63 14.76 0.92 41.99
CA GLU A 63 15.64 2.07 41.72
C GLU A 63 16.52 1.87 40.47
N ASP A 64 16.60 0.65 39.89
CA ASP A 64 17.52 0.36 38.77
C ASP A 64 17.02 -0.74 37.79
N SER A 65 15.74 -0.74 37.38
CA SER A 65 15.25 -1.68 36.35
C SER A 65 14.60 -0.97 35.18
N GLU A 66 15.02 -1.32 33.97
CA GLU A 66 14.37 -0.89 32.71
C GLU A 66 13.06 -1.65 32.43
N LEU A 67 12.82 -2.76 33.16
CA LEU A 67 11.69 -3.66 32.94
C LEU A 67 10.58 -3.50 33.98
N LEU A 68 10.93 -3.27 35.24
CA LEU A 68 9.98 -3.22 36.34
C LEU A 68 9.59 -1.77 36.65
N ASP A 69 8.29 -1.47 36.63
CA ASP A 69 7.74 -0.16 37.01
C ASP A 69 6.55 -0.34 37.98
N THR A 70 6.06 0.74 38.57
CA THR A 70 4.93 0.75 39.52
C THR A 70 3.84 1.72 39.05
N LEU A 71 2.61 1.22 38.90
CA LEU A 71 1.45 2.05 38.60
C LEU A 71 1.09 2.97 39.77
N THR A 72 0.30 4.02 39.49
CA THR A 72 -0.23 4.94 40.51
C THR A 72 -1.14 4.24 41.53
N THR A 73 -1.70 3.08 41.19
CA THR A 73 -2.47 2.19 42.06
C THR A 73 -1.60 1.38 43.03
N GLY A 74 -0.27 1.35 42.80
CA GLY A 74 0.71 0.60 43.58
C GLY A 74 0.96 -0.83 43.10
N GLU A 75 0.40 -1.20 41.94
CA GLU A 75 0.66 -2.48 41.27
C GLU A 75 1.98 -2.43 40.50
N TYR A 76 2.75 -3.52 40.52
CA TYR A 76 3.98 -3.66 39.74
C TYR A 76 3.66 -4.13 38.33
N ILE A 77 4.34 -3.55 37.34
CA ILE A 77 4.24 -3.93 35.93
C ILE A 77 5.61 -4.28 35.39
N ILE A 78 5.66 -5.29 34.52
CA ILE A 78 6.84 -5.61 33.73
C ILE A 78 6.57 -5.16 32.31
N GLN A 79 7.35 -4.22 31.79
CA GLN A 79 7.23 -3.69 30.44
C GLN A 79 8.54 -3.88 29.68
N LYS A 80 8.46 -4.46 28.49
CA LYS A 80 9.57 -4.54 27.54
C LYS A 80 9.09 -4.09 26.18
N GLU A 81 9.80 -3.12 25.62
CA GLU A 81 9.66 -2.75 24.22
C GLU A 81 10.70 -3.48 23.37
N GLY A 82 10.28 -3.89 22.18
CA GLY A 82 11.11 -4.54 21.20
C GLY A 82 10.62 -4.22 19.80
N ALA A 83 11.52 -4.30 18.82
CA ALA A 83 11.18 -4.12 17.41
C ALA A 83 11.20 -5.47 16.70
N ILE A 84 10.14 -5.75 15.95
CA ILE A 84 10.10 -6.85 14.98
C ILE A 84 10.74 -6.33 13.69
N SER A 85 11.60 -7.12 13.07
CA SER A 85 12.19 -6.75 11.78
C SER A 85 11.10 -6.46 10.74
N ASP A 86 11.26 -5.38 9.99
CA ASP A 86 10.30 -4.98 8.96
C ASP A 86 9.97 -6.12 7.99
N ILE A 87 8.69 -6.42 7.84
CA ILE A 87 8.19 -7.32 6.79
C ILE A 87 8.16 -6.52 5.50
N LYS A 88 9.04 -6.87 4.55
CA LYS A 88 9.08 -6.24 3.23
C LYS A 88 8.24 -7.07 2.26
N VAL A 89 7.19 -6.45 1.74
CA VAL A 89 6.39 -6.98 0.62
C VAL A 89 6.70 -6.11 -0.57
N THR A 90 7.35 -6.68 -1.58
CA THR A 90 7.72 -5.96 -2.80
C THR A 90 7.20 -6.73 -4.00
N VAL A 91 6.51 -6.02 -4.88
CA VAL A 91 6.22 -6.47 -6.24
C VAL A 91 6.88 -5.44 -7.13
N ASP A 92 7.73 -5.88 -8.05
CA ASP A 92 8.44 -4.95 -8.93
C ASP A 92 7.45 -4.21 -9.86
N ASP A 93 7.77 -2.96 -10.19
CA ASP A 93 6.98 -2.17 -11.14
C ASP A 93 6.98 -2.85 -12.53
N VAL A 94 5.84 -2.80 -13.22
CA VAL A 94 5.71 -3.28 -14.60
C VAL A 94 5.75 -2.08 -15.53
N THR A 95 6.66 -2.12 -16.50
CA THR A 95 6.75 -1.14 -17.58
C THR A 95 6.31 -1.79 -18.88
N ILE A 96 5.32 -1.21 -19.55
CA ILE A 96 4.93 -1.61 -20.90
C ILE A 96 5.73 -0.79 -21.90
N SER A 97 6.47 -1.47 -22.79
CA SER A 97 7.22 -0.84 -23.87
C SER A 97 6.59 -1.11 -25.23
N ASP A 98 6.45 -0.04 -26.01
CA ASP A 98 6.06 -0.04 -27.43
C ASP A 98 4.83 -0.92 -27.75
N PRO A 99 3.63 -0.61 -27.20
CA PRO A 99 2.40 -1.26 -27.63
C PRO A 99 2.26 -1.16 -29.14
N LYS A 100 2.12 -2.30 -29.81
CA LYS A 100 2.13 -2.39 -31.26
C LYS A 100 0.72 -2.25 -31.79
N PHE A 101 0.55 -1.33 -32.72
CA PHE A 101 -0.65 -1.21 -33.54
C PHE A 101 -0.25 -1.50 -34.98
N THR A 102 -1.08 -2.24 -35.71
CA THR A 102 -0.82 -2.54 -37.11
C THR A 102 -2.12 -2.46 -37.88
N ILE A 103 -2.20 -1.53 -38.82
CA ILE A 103 -3.35 -1.35 -39.71
C ILE A 103 -2.77 -1.25 -41.11
N PRO A 104 -3.17 -2.12 -42.06
CA PRO A 104 -2.71 -1.97 -43.43
C PRO A 104 -3.15 -0.62 -44.05
N PRO A 105 -2.53 -0.16 -45.13
CA PRO A 105 -3.02 1.03 -45.84
C PRO A 105 -4.33 0.73 -46.56
N PHE A 106 -5.26 1.69 -46.57
CA PHE A 106 -6.44 1.63 -47.43
C PHE A 106 -6.07 2.14 -48.83
N GLU A 107 -6.29 1.31 -49.84
CA GLU A 107 -5.94 1.58 -51.22
C GLU A 107 -7.19 1.82 -52.05
N TYR A 108 -7.23 2.93 -52.80
CA TYR A 108 -8.33 3.24 -53.69
C TYR A 108 -7.83 3.74 -55.05
N ASN A 109 -8.38 3.20 -56.14
CA ASN A 109 -8.05 3.63 -57.50
C ASN A 109 -9.21 4.47 -58.06
N ALA A 110 -8.98 5.76 -58.27
CA ALA A 110 -9.98 6.61 -58.91
C ALA A 110 -10.04 6.36 -60.43
N ASN A 111 -11.16 5.83 -60.92
CA ASN A 111 -11.37 5.52 -62.34
C ASN A 111 -11.19 6.74 -63.29
N ALA A 112 -10.76 6.49 -64.53
CA ALA A 112 -10.39 7.52 -65.54
C ALA A 112 -11.54 8.47 -66.02
N GLY A 113 -11.19 9.68 -66.49
CA GLY A 113 -12.09 10.78 -66.95
C GLY A 113 -11.72 12.19 -66.41
N SER A 114 -12.62 13.19 -66.40
CA SER A 114 -12.30 14.60 -66.08
C SER A 114 -12.19 15.02 -64.58
N SER A 115 -13.15 14.70 -63.69
CA SER A 115 -13.08 15.01 -62.23
C SER A 115 -13.85 13.99 -61.38
N ILE A 116 -13.43 13.76 -60.12
CA ILE A 116 -14.15 12.91 -59.15
C ILE A 116 -14.56 13.72 -57.92
N ASN A 117 -15.76 13.43 -57.42
CA ASN A 117 -16.28 13.93 -56.15
C ASN A 117 -17.22 12.87 -55.59
N GLU A 118 -16.66 11.92 -54.84
CA GLU A 118 -17.38 10.74 -54.35
C GLU A 118 -17.01 10.39 -52.92
N PHE A 119 -17.81 9.53 -52.31
CA PHE A 119 -17.56 8.98 -50.98
C PHE A 119 -17.47 7.48 -51.10
N VAL A 120 -16.33 6.94 -50.72
CA VAL A 120 -16.00 5.51 -50.81
C VAL A 120 -16.06 4.93 -49.41
N ASP A 121 -16.69 3.76 -49.27
CA ASP A 121 -16.67 3.01 -48.03
C ASP A 121 -15.27 2.46 -47.77
N VAL A 122 -14.73 2.66 -46.56
CA VAL A 122 -13.42 2.12 -46.17
C VAL A 122 -13.61 0.69 -45.71
N VAL A 123 -13.40 -0.25 -46.63
CA VAL A 123 -13.57 -1.70 -46.47
C VAL A 123 -12.37 -2.43 -47.09
N GLN A 124 -12.07 -3.64 -46.61
CA GLN A 124 -10.91 -4.41 -47.09
C GLN A 124 -11.12 -4.95 -48.51
N ASN A 125 -12.34 -5.34 -48.84
CA ASN A 125 -12.69 -6.03 -50.10
C ASN A 125 -14.03 -5.53 -50.64
N ASP A 126 -14.33 -5.83 -51.91
CA ASP A 126 -15.60 -5.53 -52.58
C ASP A 126 -16.84 -6.16 -51.90
N THR A 127 -16.62 -7.08 -50.96
CA THR A 127 -17.67 -7.73 -50.15
C THR A 127 -18.16 -6.87 -49.00
N GLY A 128 -17.51 -5.73 -48.71
CA GLY A 128 -17.89 -4.82 -47.64
C GLY A 128 -17.35 -5.19 -46.25
N GLU A 129 -16.35 -6.09 -46.18
CA GLU A 129 -15.71 -6.47 -44.92
C GLU A 129 -14.95 -5.27 -44.32
N PRO A 130 -15.05 -5.06 -42.99
CA PRO A 130 -14.38 -3.94 -42.34
C PRO A 130 -12.86 -4.04 -42.47
N PHE A 131 -12.19 -2.90 -42.35
CA PHE A 131 -10.75 -2.87 -42.44
C PHE A 131 -10.12 -3.21 -41.09
N GLU A 132 -9.61 -4.43 -40.94
CA GLU A 132 -9.06 -4.96 -39.69
C GLU A 132 -7.55 -4.71 -39.54
N GLY A 133 -7.16 -4.34 -38.34
CA GLY A 133 -5.80 -4.26 -37.84
C GLY A 133 -5.70 -4.86 -36.44
N THR A 134 -4.51 -4.82 -35.84
CA THR A 134 -4.21 -5.50 -34.58
C THR A 134 -3.56 -4.58 -33.56
N PHE A 135 -3.86 -4.81 -32.30
CA PHE A 135 -3.16 -4.28 -31.13
C PHE A 135 -2.47 -5.42 -30.39
N GLU A 136 -1.20 -5.25 -30.03
CA GLU A 136 -0.44 -6.24 -29.27
C GLU A 136 0.45 -5.61 -28.19
N ILE A 137 0.45 -6.22 -27.00
CA ILE A 137 1.47 -6.01 -25.95
C ILE A 137 2.00 -7.38 -25.57
N GLU A 138 3.31 -7.50 -25.45
CA GLU A 138 3.96 -8.67 -24.87
C GLU A 138 5.08 -8.20 -23.94
N GLU A 139 4.85 -8.35 -22.63
CA GLU A 139 5.78 -7.81 -21.64
C GLU A 139 6.00 -8.78 -20.49
N LYS A 140 7.21 -8.77 -19.91
CA LYS A 140 7.50 -9.56 -18.71
C LYS A 140 6.86 -8.90 -17.49
N VAL A 141 6.27 -9.73 -16.64
CA VAL A 141 5.69 -9.29 -15.38
C VAL A 141 6.28 -10.09 -14.22
N PRO A 142 6.34 -9.52 -13.01
CA PRO A 142 6.76 -10.24 -11.81
C PRO A 142 5.99 -11.55 -11.63
N ALA A 143 6.67 -12.59 -11.15
CA ALA A 143 6.08 -13.93 -10.98
C ALA A 143 4.96 -13.95 -9.93
N GLU A 144 4.96 -12.96 -9.04
CA GLU A 144 3.95 -12.69 -8.04
C GLU A 144 2.60 -12.30 -8.68
N ILE A 145 2.58 -11.86 -9.94
CA ILE A 145 1.35 -11.48 -10.64
C ILE A 145 0.81 -12.71 -11.39
N LEU A 146 -0.32 -13.25 -10.90
CA LEU A 146 -0.90 -14.49 -11.43
C LEU A 146 -2.04 -14.21 -12.43
N GLU A 147 -2.78 -13.13 -12.22
CA GLU A 147 -3.93 -12.75 -13.05
C GLU A 147 -4.13 -11.24 -13.00
N ILE A 148 -4.41 -10.62 -14.14
CA ILE A 148 -4.72 -9.19 -14.27
C ILE A 148 -6.14 -9.05 -14.79
N LYS A 149 -7.03 -8.45 -14.01
CA LYS A 149 -8.39 -8.06 -14.43
C LYS A 149 -8.40 -6.69 -15.07
N SER A 150 -7.70 -5.75 -14.47
CA SER A 150 -7.49 -4.43 -15.06
C SER A 150 -6.21 -3.83 -14.53
N PHE A 151 -5.65 -2.88 -15.26
CA PHE A 151 -4.57 -2.06 -14.75
C PHE A 151 -4.75 -0.59 -15.15
N GLU A 152 -4.34 0.30 -14.26
CA GLU A 152 -4.29 1.74 -14.52
C GLU A 152 -2.86 2.15 -14.85
N ILE A 153 -2.74 3.10 -15.78
CA ILE A 153 -1.45 3.65 -16.17
C ILE A 153 -0.99 4.61 -15.07
N LYS A 154 0.27 4.50 -14.65
CA LYS A 154 0.87 5.40 -13.66
C LYS A 154 0.94 6.80 -14.25
N ARG A 155 0.31 7.76 -13.58
CA ARG A 155 0.42 9.18 -13.94
C ARG A 155 1.65 9.76 -13.26
N GLU A 156 2.61 10.21 -14.06
CA GLU A 156 3.80 10.90 -13.57
C GLU A 156 3.47 12.38 -13.32
N LYS A 157 4.19 13.05 -12.41
CA LYS A 157 3.88 14.43 -11.98
C LYS A 157 3.81 15.46 -13.12
N ASP A 158 4.50 15.22 -14.22
CA ASP A 158 4.62 16.12 -15.37
C ASP A 158 3.84 15.63 -16.60
N THR A 159 3.09 14.53 -16.49
CA THR A 159 2.28 13.95 -17.57
C THR A 159 0.90 13.57 -17.04
N ASP A 160 -0.07 14.45 -17.27
CA ASP A 160 -1.42 14.28 -16.73
C ASP A 160 -2.13 13.04 -17.29
N TYR A 161 -1.80 12.64 -18.52
CA TYR A 161 -2.46 11.55 -19.25
C TYR A 161 -1.50 10.79 -20.14
N TYR A 162 -1.86 9.54 -20.37
CA TYR A 162 -1.31 8.71 -21.42
C TYR A 162 -2.27 8.69 -22.62
N TYR A 163 -1.72 8.72 -23.83
CA TYR A 163 -2.51 8.86 -25.04
C TYR A 163 -2.29 7.70 -26.01
N ILE A 164 -3.34 7.36 -26.75
CA ILE A 164 -3.20 6.78 -28.09
C ILE A 164 -3.26 7.94 -29.07
N LYS A 165 -2.20 8.13 -29.85
CA LYS A 165 -2.19 9.03 -30.99
C LYS A 165 -2.73 8.29 -32.21
N VAL A 166 -3.74 8.85 -32.86
CA VAL A 166 -4.30 8.37 -34.13
C VAL A 166 -3.94 9.39 -35.19
N GLU A 167 -3.32 8.92 -36.26
CA GLU A 167 -2.91 9.73 -37.41
C GLU A 167 -3.48 9.14 -38.70
N PHE A 168 -4.06 10.00 -39.50
CA PHE A 168 -4.42 9.70 -40.89
C PHE A 168 -3.54 10.53 -41.78
N TYR A 169 -2.84 9.89 -42.70
CA TYR A 169 -2.09 10.60 -43.71
C TYR A 169 -2.11 9.89 -45.06
N ALA A 170 -1.92 10.67 -46.11
CA ALA A 170 -1.73 10.15 -47.45
C ALA A 170 -0.32 10.50 -47.92
N GLU A 171 0.43 9.50 -48.39
CA GLU A 171 1.78 9.73 -48.88
C GLU A 171 1.77 10.36 -50.27
N LYS A 172 2.56 11.44 -50.42
CA LYS A 172 2.72 12.12 -51.71
C LYS A 172 3.51 11.27 -52.73
N GLU A 173 4.27 10.27 -52.28
CA GLU A 173 5.31 9.57 -53.06
C GLU A 173 5.02 8.09 -53.36
N ASN A 174 4.01 7.46 -52.76
CA ASN A 174 3.82 6.00 -52.82
C ASN A 174 2.86 5.56 -53.94
N LEU A 175 3.22 5.91 -55.18
CA LEU A 175 2.41 5.64 -56.35
C LEU A 175 3.25 4.92 -57.40
N ALA A 176 2.78 3.73 -57.78
CA ALA A 176 3.28 3.02 -58.93
C ALA A 176 3.20 3.95 -60.15
N GLU A 177 4.36 4.26 -60.73
CA GLU A 177 4.54 4.98 -62.00
C GLU A 177 3.51 6.08 -62.32
N ASN A 178 3.76 7.28 -61.79
CA ASN A 178 3.30 8.61 -62.26
C ASN A 178 2.04 9.25 -61.69
N ASP A 179 1.42 8.72 -60.63
CA ASP A 179 0.40 9.48 -59.92
C ASP A 179 1.02 10.20 -58.72
N VAL A 180 0.64 11.45 -58.46
CA VAL A 180 1.04 12.24 -57.28
C VAL A 180 -0.20 13.02 -56.84
N LEU A 181 -0.47 13.11 -55.53
CA LEU A 181 -1.49 14.03 -55.03
C LEU A 181 -1.09 15.47 -55.38
N ALA A 182 -1.85 16.10 -56.26
CA ALA A 182 -1.64 17.45 -56.73
C ALA A 182 -2.02 18.47 -55.65
N GLU A 183 -1.54 19.71 -55.75
CA GLU A 183 -1.78 20.77 -54.75
C GLU A 183 -3.26 21.00 -54.39
N ASN A 184 -4.17 20.77 -55.35
CA ASN A 184 -5.61 20.99 -55.21
C ASN A 184 -6.41 19.73 -54.84
N ASP A 185 -5.75 18.59 -54.62
CA ASP A 185 -6.43 17.37 -54.22
C ASP A 185 -6.88 17.45 -52.76
N VAL A 186 -8.10 16.97 -52.49
CA VAL A 186 -8.67 16.99 -51.15
C VAL A 186 -9.27 15.62 -50.83
N LEU A 187 -8.86 15.07 -49.69
CA LEU A 187 -9.51 13.93 -49.05
C LEU A 187 -10.32 14.43 -47.86
N ASP A 188 -11.61 14.12 -47.80
CA ASP A 188 -12.46 14.38 -46.65
C ASP A 188 -12.47 13.14 -45.73
N VAL A 189 -11.83 13.27 -44.57
CA VAL A 189 -11.69 12.20 -43.57
C VAL A 189 -12.67 12.36 -42.41
N SER A 190 -13.57 13.35 -42.47
CA SER A 190 -14.52 13.65 -41.39
C SER A 190 -15.43 12.48 -41.02
N GLN A 191 -15.67 11.55 -41.94
CA GLN A 191 -16.52 10.37 -41.72
C GLN A 191 -15.73 9.08 -41.44
N LEU A 192 -14.42 9.17 -41.21
CA LEU A 192 -13.64 8.02 -40.76
C LEU A 192 -13.85 7.75 -39.27
N GLN A 193 -13.75 6.47 -38.92
CA GLN A 193 -13.86 6.00 -37.55
C GLN A 193 -12.86 4.87 -37.27
N VAL A 194 -12.36 4.81 -36.05
CA VAL A 194 -11.47 3.75 -35.55
C VAL A 194 -12.09 3.13 -34.32
N THR A 195 -12.36 1.84 -34.37
CA THR A 195 -12.90 1.07 -33.25
C THR A 195 -11.77 0.28 -32.60
N PHE A 196 -11.56 0.52 -31.32
CA PHE A 196 -10.51 -0.14 -30.53
C PHE A 196 -10.99 -1.45 -29.90
N PRO A 197 -10.06 -2.30 -29.42
CA PRO A 197 -10.39 -3.41 -28.55
C PRO A 197 -11.21 -2.98 -27.33
N ASP A 198 -12.11 -3.85 -26.88
CA ASP A 198 -13.04 -3.58 -25.78
C ASP A 198 -12.36 -3.34 -24.43
N PHE A 199 -11.16 -3.90 -24.24
CA PHE A 199 -10.39 -3.69 -23.03
C PHE A 199 -9.72 -2.31 -22.93
N ILE A 200 -9.69 -1.51 -24.00
CA ILE A 200 -9.14 -0.15 -23.95
C ILE A 200 -10.23 0.80 -23.46
N VAL A 201 -10.08 1.32 -22.24
CA VAL A 201 -11.04 2.24 -21.64
C VAL A 201 -10.52 3.66 -21.72
N PHE A 202 -11.22 4.51 -22.47
CA PHE A 202 -10.91 5.93 -22.60
C PHE A 202 -11.34 6.74 -21.36
N GLU A 203 -10.71 7.89 -21.16
CA GLU A 203 -11.20 8.87 -20.18
C GLU A 203 -12.57 9.42 -20.59
N GLU A 204 -13.45 9.63 -19.61
CA GLU A 204 -14.80 10.19 -19.83
C GLU A 204 -14.75 11.59 -20.43
N LYS A 205 -13.70 12.36 -20.11
CA LYS A 205 -13.48 13.71 -20.63
C LYS A 205 -12.27 13.73 -21.55
N GLN A 206 -12.54 13.85 -22.84
CA GLN A 206 -11.54 14.07 -23.88
C GLN A 206 -11.33 15.58 -24.13
N GLU A 207 -10.38 15.90 -25.00
CA GLU A 207 -10.21 17.27 -25.51
C GLU A 207 -11.38 17.67 -26.43
N GLU A 208 -11.59 18.97 -26.59
CA GLU A 208 -12.64 19.49 -27.46
C GLU A 208 -12.49 18.98 -28.89
N GLY A 209 -13.59 18.55 -29.50
CA GLY A 209 -13.59 17.99 -30.85
C GLY A 209 -13.12 16.53 -30.95
N ILE A 210 -12.94 15.83 -29.81
CA ILE A 210 -12.75 14.38 -29.78
C ILE A 210 -14.08 13.71 -29.43
N PHE A 211 -14.53 12.82 -30.32
CA PHE A 211 -15.81 12.12 -30.18
C PHE A 211 -15.56 10.63 -30.08
N ILE A 212 -15.84 10.06 -28.91
CA ILE A 212 -15.73 8.63 -28.66
C ILE A 212 -17.08 8.14 -28.16
N SER A 213 -17.63 7.11 -28.81
CA SER A 213 -18.82 6.40 -28.34
C SER A 213 -18.46 4.93 -28.16
N ASN A 214 -18.69 4.41 -26.96
CA ASN A 214 -18.26 3.08 -26.52
C ASN A 214 -16.72 2.92 -26.61
N ARG A 215 -16.23 2.43 -27.75
CA ARG A 215 -14.81 2.19 -28.06
C ARG A 215 -14.42 2.68 -29.45
N THR A 216 -15.31 3.41 -30.11
CA THR A 216 -15.14 3.92 -31.46
C THR A 216 -14.86 5.42 -31.40
N TYR A 217 -13.69 5.80 -31.88
CA TYR A 217 -13.31 7.18 -32.15
C TYR A 217 -13.86 7.60 -33.53
N TYR A 218 -14.54 8.74 -33.58
CA TYR A 218 -15.07 9.36 -34.79
C TYR A 218 -14.25 10.63 -35.07
N VAL A 219 -13.74 10.77 -36.29
CA VAL A 219 -12.92 11.93 -36.67
C VAL A 219 -13.71 13.25 -36.52
N SER A 220 -15.01 13.23 -36.82
CA SER A 220 -15.91 14.35 -36.60
C SER A 220 -17.37 13.89 -36.48
N GLU A 221 -18.21 14.70 -35.81
CA GLU A 221 -19.67 14.54 -35.85
C GLU A 221 -20.29 15.10 -37.13
N THR A 222 -19.57 16.00 -37.81
CA THR A 222 -20.08 16.72 -38.99
C THR A 222 -19.23 16.42 -40.20
N ARG A 223 -19.88 15.97 -41.28
CA ARG A 223 -19.24 15.74 -42.58
C ARG A 223 -18.66 17.03 -43.16
N GLY A 224 -17.55 16.93 -43.90
CA GLY A 224 -16.94 18.06 -44.61
C GLY A 224 -16.26 19.05 -43.67
N THR A 225 -15.74 18.58 -42.54
CA THR A 225 -15.07 19.43 -41.53
C THR A 225 -13.59 19.13 -41.35
N VAL A 226 -13.12 17.96 -41.80
CA VAL A 226 -11.73 17.52 -41.64
C VAL A 226 -11.23 17.03 -42.98
N PHE A 227 -10.17 17.67 -43.48
CA PHE A 227 -9.63 17.42 -44.81
C PHE A 227 -8.15 17.09 -44.73
N LEU A 228 -7.66 16.21 -45.60
CA LEU A 228 -6.24 16.06 -45.93
C LEU A 228 -6.00 16.75 -47.26
N ASN A 229 -5.12 17.74 -47.27
CA ASN A 229 -4.79 18.55 -48.45
C ASN A 229 -3.37 19.12 -48.35
N ASN A 230 -2.93 19.87 -49.36
CA ASN A 230 -1.60 20.48 -49.32
C ASN A 230 -1.37 21.39 -48.09
N GLY A 231 -2.40 22.07 -47.61
CA GLY A 231 -2.33 23.01 -46.48
C GLY A 231 -1.99 22.37 -45.14
N ASN A 232 -2.25 21.07 -44.96
CA ASN A 232 -1.85 20.30 -43.77
C ASN A 232 -0.91 19.15 -44.10
N ASN A 233 -0.21 19.22 -45.25
CA ASN A 233 0.67 18.16 -45.73
C ASN A 233 -0.01 16.78 -45.77
N TYR A 234 -1.31 16.76 -46.08
CA TYR A 234 -2.13 15.56 -46.12
C TYR A 234 -2.10 14.74 -44.83
N ASN A 235 -2.01 15.41 -43.67
CA ASN A 235 -2.00 14.75 -42.36
C ASN A 235 -3.07 15.33 -41.43
N TYR A 236 -3.72 14.45 -40.68
CA TYR A 236 -4.54 14.78 -39.53
C TYR A 236 -4.18 13.88 -38.35
N SER A 237 -4.07 14.47 -37.15
CA SER A 237 -3.76 13.74 -35.93
C SER A 237 -4.63 14.15 -34.75
N ARG A 238 -4.96 13.18 -33.88
CA ARG A 238 -5.56 13.39 -32.55
C ARG A 238 -4.94 12.48 -31.51
N ARG A 239 -4.91 12.96 -30.26
CA ARG A 239 -4.49 12.20 -29.08
C ARG A 239 -5.70 11.87 -28.22
N LEU A 240 -5.94 10.58 -28.02
CA LEU A 240 -7.06 10.05 -27.24
C LEU A 240 -6.58 9.68 -25.85
N ARG A 241 -7.17 10.26 -24.80
CA ARG A 241 -6.79 9.98 -23.41
C ARG A 241 -7.29 8.61 -22.98
N ILE A 242 -6.39 7.76 -22.51
CA ILE A 242 -6.71 6.44 -21.97
C ILE A 242 -6.78 6.52 -20.44
N LYS A 243 -7.79 5.86 -19.88
CA LYS A 243 -7.98 5.73 -18.43
C LYS A 243 -7.31 4.48 -17.89
N LYS A 244 -7.61 3.32 -18.49
CA LYS A 244 -7.16 2.01 -18.02
C LYS A 244 -7.30 0.94 -19.10
N TYR A 245 -6.73 -0.23 -18.84
CA TYR A 245 -7.02 -1.45 -19.57
C TYR A 245 -7.86 -2.37 -18.69
N ASP A 246 -8.97 -2.89 -19.20
CA ASP A 246 -9.96 -3.70 -18.46
C ASP A 246 -10.33 -4.98 -19.21
N PHE A 247 -9.90 -6.13 -18.70
CA PHE A 247 -10.08 -7.45 -19.30
C PHE A 247 -11.30 -8.19 -18.74
N GLY A 248 -12.14 -7.55 -17.93
CA GLY A 248 -13.34 -8.17 -17.37
C GLY A 248 -13.05 -9.37 -16.48
N ASP A 249 -13.33 -10.57 -16.99
CA ASP A 249 -13.15 -11.85 -16.27
C ASP A 249 -11.69 -12.13 -15.90
N GLY A 250 -10.75 -11.44 -16.54
CA GLY A 250 -9.34 -11.43 -16.19
C GLY A 250 -8.47 -12.23 -17.13
N LYS A 251 -7.20 -11.86 -17.12
CA LYS A 251 -6.16 -12.41 -17.97
C LYS A 251 -5.10 -13.08 -17.12
N LYS A 252 -4.96 -14.39 -17.26
CA LYS A 252 -3.93 -15.18 -16.58
C LYS A 252 -2.55 -14.83 -17.13
N ILE A 253 -1.57 -14.81 -16.24
CA ILE A 253 -0.17 -14.65 -16.60
C ILE A 253 0.42 -16.05 -16.78
N GLU A 254 0.91 -16.33 -17.98
CA GLU A 254 1.53 -17.61 -18.32
C GLU A 254 3.03 -17.40 -18.53
N GLY A 255 3.86 -18.16 -17.81
CA GLY A 255 5.32 -18.06 -17.93
C GLY A 255 5.92 -16.70 -17.55
N GLY A 256 5.21 -15.88 -16.76
CA GLY A 256 5.64 -14.53 -16.40
C GLY A 256 5.51 -13.51 -17.54
N ILE A 257 4.69 -13.79 -18.56
CA ILE A 257 4.47 -12.91 -19.70
C ILE A 257 3.01 -12.44 -19.73
N LEU A 258 2.83 -11.12 -19.83
CA LEU A 258 1.56 -10.47 -20.14
C LEU A 258 1.45 -10.30 -21.66
N ALA A 259 0.64 -11.15 -22.31
CA ALA A 259 0.44 -11.14 -23.76
C ALA A 259 -0.98 -10.67 -24.13
N ILE A 260 -1.18 -9.37 -24.37
CA ILE A 260 -2.47 -8.78 -24.74
C ILE A 260 -2.59 -8.69 -26.26
N LYS A 261 -3.73 -9.10 -26.81
CA LYS A 261 -4.05 -8.97 -28.23
C LYS A 261 -5.48 -8.49 -28.39
N GLY A 262 -5.74 -7.67 -29.40
CA GLY A 262 -7.09 -7.24 -29.75
C GLY A 262 -7.16 -6.68 -31.16
N ASP A 263 -8.38 -6.64 -31.70
CA ASP A 263 -8.62 -6.17 -33.06
C ASP A 263 -8.92 -4.67 -33.08
N ILE A 264 -8.41 -3.99 -34.09
CA ILE A 264 -8.71 -2.60 -34.40
C ILE A 264 -9.46 -2.58 -35.72
N ILE A 265 -10.58 -1.86 -35.77
CA ILE A 265 -11.38 -1.76 -36.99
C ILE A 265 -11.39 -0.33 -37.48
N LEU A 266 -10.81 -0.11 -38.66
CA LEU A 266 -10.96 1.10 -39.44
C LEU A 266 -12.23 0.99 -40.30
N GLY A 267 -13.02 2.05 -40.33
CA GLY A 267 -14.21 2.11 -41.17
C GLY A 267 -14.70 3.52 -41.42
N GLY A 268 -15.93 3.62 -41.90
CA GLY A 268 -16.54 4.89 -42.29
C GLY A 268 -16.38 5.14 -43.79
N LYS A 269 -16.45 6.43 -44.18
CA LYS A 269 -16.36 6.83 -45.59
C LYS A 269 -15.22 7.83 -45.81
N LEU A 270 -14.47 7.63 -46.88
CA LEU A 270 -13.49 8.59 -47.37
C LEU A 270 -14.13 9.41 -48.49
N GLY A 271 -14.23 10.73 -48.32
CA GLY A 271 -14.59 11.63 -49.40
C GLY A 271 -13.37 11.93 -50.27
N ILE A 272 -13.51 11.86 -51.58
CA ILE A 272 -12.42 12.07 -52.52
C ILE A 272 -12.84 13.14 -53.51
N ASN A 273 -12.08 14.24 -53.55
CA ASN A 273 -12.31 15.35 -54.48
C ASN A 273 -11.02 15.68 -55.23
N PHE A 274 -10.86 15.12 -56.43
CA PHE A 274 -9.71 15.35 -57.29
C PHE A 274 -10.11 16.10 -58.57
N PRO A 275 -9.45 17.24 -58.87
CA PRO A 275 -9.66 17.99 -60.11
C PRO A 275 -9.21 17.23 -61.37
N GLU A 276 -8.29 16.28 -61.23
CA GLU A 276 -7.75 15.44 -62.30
C GLU A 276 -7.87 13.97 -61.89
N LYS A 277 -8.17 13.08 -62.84
CA LYS A 277 -8.38 11.64 -62.57
C LYS A 277 -7.14 10.78 -62.83
N GLY A 278 -7.28 9.47 -62.59
CA GLY A 278 -6.23 8.47 -62.77
C GLY A 278 -5.49 8.14 -61.49
N LYS A 279 -5.71 8.93 -60.42
CA LYS A 279 -4.93 8.86 -59.19
C LYS A 279 -5.29 7.64 -58.35
N LYS A 280 -4.26 6.99 -57.84
CA LYS A 280 -4.38 6.05 -56.73
C LYS A 280 -4.21 6.79 -55.40
N VAL A 281 -4.95 6.37 -54.40
CA VAL A 281 -4.93 6.89 -53.03
C VAL A 281 -4.47 5.77 -52.12
N SER A 282 -3.42 6.02 -51.35
CA SER A 282 -3.02 5.19 -50.22
C SER A 282 -3.23 6.01 -48.95
N LEU A 283 -4.29 5.68 -48.22
CA LEU A 283 -4.58 6.28 -46.92
C LEU A 283 -3.96 5.40 -45.84
N ILE A 284 -2.99 5.95 -45.11
CA ILE A 284 -2.33 5.27 -44.00
C ILE A 284 -2.98 5.73 -42.71
N THR A 285 -3.34 4.76 -41.88
CA THR A 285 -3.78 4.98 -40.51
C THR A 285 -2.66 4.51 -39.58
N ASP A 286 -1.93 5.46 -39.02
CA ASP A 286 -0.89 5.17 -38.04
C ASP A 286 -1.45 5.41 -36.63
N ILE A 287 -1.28 4.43 -35.76
CA ILE A 287 -1.73 4.50 -34.37
C ILE A 287 -0.55 4.12 -33.50
N HIS A 288 -0.27 4.92 -32.49
CA HIS A 288 0.75 4.56 -31.53
C HIS A 288 0.47 5.12 -30.15
N ALA A 289 1.08 4.45 -29.18
CA ALA A 289 1.24 4.90 -27.82
C ALA A 289 2.02 6.21 -27.74
N ASP A 290 1.51 7.20 -27.02
CA ASP A 290 2.19 8.50 -26.80
C ASP A 290 2.10 8.92 -25.32
N PRO A 291 3.19 8.78 -24.54
CA PRO A 291 4.50 8.23 -24.92
C PRO A 291 4.44 6.73 -25.29
N ASN A 292 5.43 6.22 -26.03
CA ASN A 292 5.47 4.82 -26.46
C ASN A 292 5.80 3.84 -25.32
N THR A 293 6.10 4.34 -24.12
CA THR A 293 6.42 3.53 -22.93
C THR A 293 5.65 4.10 -21.73
N PHE A 294 5.12 3.23 -20.89
CA PHE A 294 4.45 3.65 -19.65
C PHE A 294 4.57 2.62 -18.54
N ASN A 295 4.49 3.09 -17.30
CA ASN A 295 4.46 2.22 -16.12
C ASN A 295 3.02 1.91 -15.74
N ILE A 296 2.79 0.68 -15.28
CA ILE A 296 1.54 0.32 -14.62
C ILE A 296 1.55 0.92 -13.20
N GLY A 297 0.53 1.71 -12.88
CA GLY A 297 0.40 2.38 -11.59
C GLY A 297 -0.34 1.54 -10.55
N SER A 298 -1.36 0.81 -10.99
CA SER A 298 -2.12 -0.09 -10.13
C SER A 298 -2.63 -1.29 -10.93
N ILE A 299 -2.74 -2.44 -10.27
CA ILE A 299 -3.29 -3.67 -10.83
C ILE A 299 -4.44 -4.13 -9.97
N THR A 300 -5.55 -4.46 -10.61
CA THR A 300 -6.63 -5.25 -10.00
C THR A 300 -6.54 -6.66 -10.55
N GLY A 301 -6.41 -7.65 -9.67
CA GLY A 301 -6.16 -9.02 -10.11
C GLY A 301 -5.79 -9.94 -8.95
N LYS A 302 -5.15 -11.05 -9.27
CA LYS A 302 -4.63 -12.02 -8.31
C LYS A 302 -3.12 -11.93 -8.25
N VAL A 303 -2.60 -11.68 -7.04
CA VAL A 303 -1.17 -11.63 -6.75
C VAL A 303 -0.83 -12.60 -5.62
N ASP A 304 0.40 -13.13 -5.65
CA ASP A 304 0.97 -14.04 -4.65
C ASP A 304 2.42 -13.62 -4.35
N PRO A 305 2.61 -12.55 -3.55
CA PRO A 305 3.93 -12.04 -3.23
C PRO A 305 4.67 -12.94 -2.23
N ASP A 306 6.01 -13.00 -2.35
CA ASP A 306 6.84 -13.68 -1.36
C ASP A 306 6.92 -12.87 -0.05
N PHE A 307 6.70 -13.53 1.08
CA PHE A 307 6.76 -12.92 2.41
C PHE A 307 7.95 -13.52 3.18
N LYS A 308 9.03 -12.74 3.31
CA LYS A 308 10.15 -13.11 4.17
C LYS A 308 9.95 -12.54 5.57
N ILE A 309 9.64 -13.42 6.51
CA ILE A 309 9.45 -13.09 7.93
C ILE A 309 10.53 -13.81 8.72
N ASN A 310 11.39 -13.05 9.40
CA ASN A 310 12.36 -13.62 10.33
C ASN A 310 11.75 -13.67 11.74
N PRO A 311 12.03 -14.72 12.53
CA PRO A 311 11.63 -14.74 13.92
C PRO A 311 12.35 -13.63 14.69
N THR A 312 11.59 -12.90 15.51
CA THR A 312 12.13 -11.88 16.40
C THR A 312 12.30 -12.47 17.79
N LYS A 313 13.48 -12.30 18.38
CA LYS A 313 13.74 -12.65 19.78
C LYS A 313 13.58 -11.39 20.64
N ILE A 314 12.73 -11.47 21.67
CA ILE A 314 12.63 -10.45 22.71
C ILE A 314 13.33 -11.01 23.95
N GLU A 315 14.42 -10.37 24.36
CA GLU A 315 15.16 -10.76 25.56
C GLU A 315 14.62 -10.01 26.78
N LEU A 316 14.27 -10.75 27.83
CA LEU A 316 13.85 -10.22 29.12
C LEU A 316 15.07 -9.99 30.03
N SER A 317 16.07 -9.24 29.53
CA SER A 317 17.27 -8.87 30.29
C SER A 317 17.04 -7.62 31.13
N GLY A 318 17.61 -7.56 32.34
CA GLY A 318 17.50 -6.40 33.24
C GLY A 318 16.36 -6.50 34.26
N LEU A 319 15.92 -7.74 34.56
CA LEU A 319 15.14 -8.01 35.75
C LEU A 319 16.04 -7.77 36.98
N PRO A 320 15.50 -7.19 38.07
CA PRO A 320 16.22 -7.14 39.34
C PRO A 320 16.65 -8.52 39.81
N ASP A 321 17.78 -8.63 40.51
CA ASP A 321 18.36 -9.91 40.96
C ASP A 321 17.36 -10.80 41.73
N PHE A 322 16.46 -10.20 42.52
CA PHE A 322 15.42 -10.95 43.25
C PHE A 322 14.31 -11.54 42.37
N LEU A 323 14.26 -11.18 41.08
CA LEU A 323 13.37 -11.74 40.05
C LEU A 323 14.10 -12.61 39.01
N ASP A 324 15.43 -12.57 38.98
CA ASP A 324 16.26 -13.26 37.96
C ASP A 324 16.85 -14.59 38.44
N ASP A 325 16.48 -15.05 39.63
CA ASP A 325 16.89 -16.35 40.18
C ASP A 325 16.11 -17.52 39.54
N ASP A 326 16.77 -18.67 39.37
CA ASP A 326 16.18 -19.90 38.82
C ASP A 326 15.02 -20.46 39.65
N ASP A 327 15.02 -20.21 40.97
CA ASP A 327 13.97 -20.63 41.89
C ASP A 327 12.76 -19.67 41.91
N VAL A 328 12.83 -18.54 41.19
CA VAL A 328 11.75 -17.55 41.13
C VAL A 328 10.79 -17.85 39.98
N SER A 329 9.51 -17.98 40.32
CA SER A 329 8.41 -18.08 39.35
C SER A 329 7.52 -16.83 39.44
N ILE A 330 7.49 -16.05 38.37
CA ILE A 330 6.61 -14.89 38.24
C ILE A 330 5.29 -15.36 37.62
N ASN A 331 4.17 -15.07 38.28
CA ASN A 331 2.83 -15.34 37.74
C ASN A 331 2.12 -14.02 37.46
N LEU A 332 1.96 -13.68 36.19
CA LEU A 332 1.32 -12.45 35.76
C LEU A 332 -0.20 -12.64 35.69
N THR A 333 -0.94 -11.74 36.35
CA THR A 333 -2.41 -11.77 36.38
C THR A 333 -3.01 -11.59 34.98
N ASN A 334 -2.45 -10.68 34.18
CA ASN A 334 -2.86 -10.41 32.81
C ASN A 334 -1.65 -9.97 31.97
N PRO A 335 -0.77 -10.90 31.55
CA PRO A 335 0.27 -10.56 30.58
C PRO A 335 -0.37 -10.00 29.32
N GLU A 336 0.18 -8.90 28.80
CA GLU A 336 -0.24 -8.27 27.54
C GLU A 336 0.93 -8.19 26.57
N ILE A 337 0.69 -8.60 25.32
CA ILE A 337 1.62 -8.38 24.21
C ILE A 337 0.93 -7.43 23.24
N ARG A 338 1.57 -6.27 23.01
CA ARG A 338 1.09 -5.24 22.09
C ARG A 338 1.96 -5.26 20.84
N LEU A 339 1.33 -5.49 19.69
CA LEU A 339 2.01 -5.60 18.40
C LEU A 339 1.50 -4.50 17.48
N ASN A 340 2.36 -3.57 17.13
CA ASN A 340 2.08 -2.56 16.11
C ASN A 340 2.48 -3.12 14.75
N ILE A 341 1.50 -3.36 13.89
CA ILE A 341 1.72 -3.88 12.54
C ILE A 341 1.30 -2.82 11.53
N LEU A 342 2.26 -2.36 10.73
CA LEU A 342 1.98 -1.59 9.53
C LEU A 342 1.73 -2.55 8.37
N ASN A 343 0.56 -2.49 7.75
CA ASN A 343 0.30 -3.19 6.49
C ASN A 343 0.49 -2.21 5.32
N PRO A 344 1.65 -2.25 4.62
CA PRO A 344 1.89 -1.37 3.49
C PRO A 344 1.12 -1.79 2.23
N VAL A 345 0.56 -2.99 2.21
CA VAL A 345 -0.11 -3.57 1.04
C VAL A 345 -1.51 -2.99 0.89
N GLY A 346 -1.96 -2.82 -0.36
CA GLY A 346 -3.33 -2.42 -0.71
C GLY A 346 -4.41 -3.46 -0.43
N LEU A 347 -4.07 -4.56 0.25
CA LEU A 347 -4.96 -5.67 0.59
C LEU A 347 -4.86 -5.99 2.08
N PRO A 348 -5.96 -6.39 2.75
CA PRO A 348 -5.88 -6.90 4.11
C PRO A 348 -5.01 -8.16 4.15
N ILE A 349 -4.12 -8.23 5.14
CA ILE A 349 -3.27 -9.41 5.35
C ILE A 349 -3.79 -10.21 6.55
N LYS A 350 -3.65 -11.53 6.47
CA LYS A 350 -3.90 -12.44 7.59
C LYS A 350 -2.57 -12.80 8.24
N VAL A 351 -2.42 -12.44 9.51
CA VAL A 351 -1.23 -12.71 10.30
C VAL A 351 -1.49 -13.93 11.20
N LYS A 352 -0.49 -14.81 11.26
CA LYS A 352 -0.40 -15.89 12.24
C LYS A 352 0.79 -15.60 13.14
N LEU A 353 0.59 -15.67 14.45
CA LEU A 353 1.65 -15.49 15.43
C LEU A 353 1.93 -16.82 16.10
N ASP A 354 3.21 -17.16 16.16
CA ASP A 354 3.74 -18.35 16.81
C ASP A 354 4.76 -17.88 17.86
N MET A 355 4.44 -18.04 19.14
CA MET A 355 5.25 -17.53 20.25
C MET A 355 5.76 -18.68 21.12
N GLN A 356 7.08 -18.71 21.35
CA GLN A 356 7.75 -19.73 22.15
C GLN A 356 8.61 -19.09 23.22
N GLY A 357 8.39 -19.47 24.49
CA GLY A 357 9.29 -19.13 25.59
C GLY A 357 10.56 -19.98 25.54
N ILE A 358 11.72 -19.35 25.74
CA ILE A 358 13.04 -19.99 25.73
C ILE A 358 13.81 -19.55 26.99
N LYS A 359 14.33 -20.52 27.74
CA LYS A 359 15.26 -20.32 28.87
C LYS A 359 16.47 -21.24 28.67
N ASP A 360 17.69 -20.72 28.79
CA ASP A 360 18.95 -21.47 28.57
C ASP A 360 19.02 -22.24 27.25
N GLY A 361 18.48 -21.66 26.19
CA GLY A 361 18.42 -22.28 24.86
C GLY A 361 17.43 -23.44 24.74
N LYS A 362 16.59 -23.69 25.75
CA LYS A 362 15.54 -24.71 25.75
C LYS A 362 14.16 -24.09 25.81
N ASN A 363 13.20 -24.71 25.14
CA ASN A 363 11.81 -24.31 25.18
C ASN A 363 11.25 -24.49 26.60
N THR A 364 10.56 -23.47 27.13
CA THR A 364 9.93 -23.52 28.46
C THR A 364 8.65 -24.36 28.46
N HIS A 365 8.04 -24.57 27.29
CA HIS A 365 6.84 -25.39 27.09
C HIS A 365 6.97 -26.23 25.81
N GLU A 366 6.32 -27.40 25.79
CA GLU A 366 6.35 -28.31 24.62
C GLU A 366 5.67 -27.73 23.38
N LYS A 367 4.65 -26.89 23.59
CA LYS A 367 3.86 -26.28 22.52
C LYS A 367 3.98 -24.77 22.61
N SER A 368 4.13 -24.16 21.44
CA SER A 368 4.06 -22.72 21.30
C SER A 368 2.64 -22.20 21.45
N VAL A 369 2.54 -20.90 21.75
CA VAL A 369 1.29 -20.17 21.82
C VAL A 369 0.96 -19.64 20.43
N MET A 370 -0.04 -20.24 19.80
CA MET A 370 -0.50 -19.89 18.45
C MET A 370 -1.68 -18.93 18.52
N VAL A 371 -1.61 -17.83 17.79
CA VAL A 371 -2.74 -16.92 17.55
C VAL A 371 -2.96 -16.80 16.05
N GLU A 372 -4.12 -17.24 15.58
CA GLU A 372 -4.47 -17.27 14.17
C GLU A 372 -5.58 -16.27 13.82
N ASN A 373 -5.79 -16.06 12.51
CA ASN A 373 -6.87 -15.23 11.96
C ASN A 373 -6.80 -13.76 12.37
N ILE A 374 -5.60 -13.25 12.66
CA ILE A 374 -5.41 -11.83 12.90
C ILE A 374 -5.52 -11.11 11.56
N VAL A 375 -6.53 -10.27 11.39
CA VAL A 375 -6.71 -9.48 10.17
C VAL A 375 -6.13 -8.10 10.39
N VAL A 376 -5.16 -7.72 9.56
CA VAL A 376 -4.60 -6.36 9.52
C VAL A 376 -5.11 -5.68 8.25
N PRO A 377 -5.94 -4.63 8.36
CA PRO A 377 -6.49 -3.93 7.20
C PRO A 377 -5.40 -3.30 6.33
N SER A 378 -5.71 -3.06 5.05
CA SER A 378 -4.77 -2.49 4.08
C SER A 378 -4.37 -1.05 4.39
N LYS A 379 -3.12 -0.67 4.08
CA LYS A 379 -2.60 0.71 4.10
C LYS A 379 -2.75 1.44 5.45
N GLN A 380 -2.75 0.72 6.56
CA GLN A 380 -2.84 1.31 7.89
C GLN A 380 -1.98 0.59 8.90
N GLU A 381 -1.64 1.31 9.96
CA GLU A 381 -1.06 0.75 11.18
C GLU A 381 -2.19 0.21 12.06
N THR A 382 -1.97 -0.98 12.64
CA THR A 382 -2.92 -1.63 13.54
C THR A 382 -2.19 -2.12 14.78
N THR A 383 -2.64 -1.69 15.95
CA THR A 383 -2.20 -2.25 17.23
C THR A 383 -3.04 -3.46 17.57
N ILE A 384 -2.40 -4.62 17.68
CA ILE A 384 -3.01 -5.86 18.15
C ILE A 384 -2.63 -6.06 19.60
N VAL A 385 -3.62 -6.33 20.45
CA VAL A 385 -3.39 -6.64 21.87
C VAL A 385 -3.75 -8.10 22.12
N LEU A 386 -2.76 -8.89 22.51
CA LEU A 386 -2.92 -10.24 23.01
C LEU A 386 -2.92 -10.19 24.53
N SER A 387 -3.94 -10.73 25.18
CA SER A 387 -3.95 -10.79 26.64
C SER A 387 -4.63 -12.05 27.18
N LYS A 388 -4.25 -12.43 28.40
CA LYS A 388 -4.83 -13.60 29.09
C LYS A 388 -6.30 -13.42 29.42
N LEU A 389 -6.69 -12.22 29.85
CA LEU A 389 -8.06 -11.92 30.26
C LEU A 389 -8.96 -11.44 29.12
N GLY A 390 -8.37 -10.99 28.01
CA GLY A 390 -9.04 -10.24 26.95
C GLY A 390 -9.10 -8.75 27.32
N PRO A 391 -8.61 -7.82 26.49
CA PRO A 391 -8.60 -6.39 26.82
C PRO A 391 -9.93 -5.73 26.46
N SER A 392 -10.06 -4.44 26.79
CA SER A 392 -11.30 -3.67 26.65
C SER A 392 -11.61 -3.17 25.24
N GLU A 393 -10.64 -3.16 24.31
CA GLU A 393 -10.80 -2.54 22.98
C GLU A 393 -10.33 -3.46 21.83
N PRO A 394 -11.02 -3.47 20.67
CA PRO A 394 -10.63 -4.21 19.48
C PRO A 394 -9.61 -3.45 18.58
N PRO A 395 -8.79 -4.14 17.74
CA PRO A 395 -8.73 -5.58 17.56
C PRO A 395 -7.88 -6.26 18.63
N SER A 396 -8.52 -7.14 19.40
CA SER A 396 -7.89 -7.83 20.52
C SER A 396 -8.29 -9.29 20.62
N TYR A 397 -7.36 -10.10 21.12
CA TYR A 397 -7.48 -11.55 21.14
C TYR A 397 -7.19 -12.06 22.55
N LYS A 398 -8.15 -12.79 23.12
CA LYS A 398 -7.96 -13.50 24.38
C LYS A 398 -7.13 -14.75 24.12
N VAL A 399 -6.01 -14.89 24.83
CA VAL A 399 -5.07 -16.00 24.67
C VAL A 399 -4.99 -16.76 26.00
N GLY A 400 -5.74 -17.87 26.11
CA GLY A 400 -5.92 -18.59 27.38
C GLY A 400 -4.66 -19.22 27.96
N ASN A 401 -3.63 -19.47 27.15
CA ASN A 401 -2.36 -20.07 27.57
C ASN A 401 -1.21 -19.05 27.59
N LEU A 402 -1.51 -17.75 27.59
CA LEU A 402 -0.51 -16.71 27.77
C LEU A 402 -0.24 -16.59 29.28
N ASN A 403 0.87 -17.16 29.75
CA ASN A 403 1.26 -17.20 31.16
C ASN A 403 2.68 -16.74 31.37
#